data_AF-A0A6G3S931-F1
#
_entry.id   AF-A0A6G3S931-F1
#
_cell.length_a   1.000
_cell.length_b   1.000
_cell.length_c   1.000
_cell.angle_alpha   90.00
_cell.angle_beta   90.00
_cell.angle_gamma   90.00
#
_symmetry.space_group_name_H-M   'P 1'
#
loop_
_entity.id
_entity.type
_entity.pdbx_description
1 polymer ?
#
loop_
_entity_poly.entity_id
_entity_poly.type
_entity_poly.pdbx_seq_one_letter_code
_entity_poly.pdbx_strand_id
1 'polypeptide(L)'
;WCAAQPIPRSAWDRILLHTDGASEARDATGTFYPLAERAAELCATPLDSFTATLGADLLHYAQGRLQDDATLLAVEPAPRS
;
A
#
# COMPACT_ATOMS: atom_id res chain seq x y z
N TRP A 1 4.30 -24.96 5.38
CA TRP A 1 3.84 -25.05 3.98
C TRP A 1 2.92 -23.87 3.74
N CYS A 2 3.24 -23.01 2.77
CA CYS A 2 2.36 -21.92 2.38
C CYS A 2 1.46 -22.45 1.26
N ALA A 3 0.20 -22.75 1.57
CA ALA A 3 -0.78 -23.07 0.55
C ALA A 3 -1.37 -21.75 0.02
N ALA A 4 -1.26 -21.51 -1.28
CA ALA A 4 -1.91 -20.36 -1.89
C ALA A 4 -3.43 -20.53 -1.86
N GLN A 5 -4.16 -19.47 -1.52
CA GLN A 5 -5.62 -19.42 -1.61
C GLN A 5 -6.04 -18.48 -2.75
N PRO A 6 -6.89 -18.95 -3.69
CA PRO A 6 -7.34 -18.10 -4.78
C PRO A 6 -8.32 -17.04 -4.26
N ILE A 7 -8.17 -15.81 -4.74
CA ILE A 7 -9.13 -14.72 -4.53
C ILE A 7 -9.92 -14.54 -5.83
N PRO A 8 -11.27 -14.71 -5.81
CA PRO A 8 -12.08 -14.50 -7.00
C PRO A 8 -11.93 -13.06 -7.51
N ARG A 9 -11.80 -12.88 -8.82
CA ARG A 9 -11.70 -11.55 -9.45
C ARG A 9 -12.91 -10.65 -9.13
N SER A 10 -14.08 -11.22 -8.89
CA SER A 10 -15.30 -10.46 -8.52
C SER A 10 -15.26 -9.87 -7.10
N ALA A 11 -14.26 -10.21 -6.29
CA ALA A 11 -14.15 -9.77 -4.92
C ALA A 11 -13.23 -8.54 -4.74
N TRP A 12 -12.60 -8.05 -5.81
CA TRP A 12 -11.63 -6.95 -5.73
C TRP A 12 -11.54 -6.15 -7.04
N ASP A 13 -11.42 -4.84 -6.90
CA ASP A 13 -11.13 -3.91 -8.00
C ASP A 13 -9.66 -3.45 -7.99
N ARG A 14 -9.04 -3.42 -6.80
CA ARG A 14 -7.61 -3.14 -6.58
C ARG A 14 -7.13 -3.90 -5.35
N ILE A 15 -5.92 -4.45 -5.39
CA ILE A 15 -5.25 -5.03 -4.23
C ILE A 15 -3.93 -4.28 -4.01
N LEU A 16 -3.68 -3.86 -2.76
CA LEU A 16 -2.38 -3.39 -2.30
C LEU A 16 -1.72 -4.51 -1.50
N LEU A 17 -0.52 -4.90 -1.92
CA LEU A 17 0.38 -5.80 -1.22
C LEU A 17 1.54 -4.96 -0.67
N HIS A 18 1.94 -5.23 0.57
CA HIS A 18 3.02 -4.49 1.21
C HIS A 18 3.88 -5.39 2.10
N THR A 19 5.11 -4.96 2.36
CA THR A 19 5.92 -5.50 3.47
C THR A 19 5.55 -4.85 4.79
N ASP A 20 5.96 -5.46 5.90
CA ASP A 20 5.78 -4.93 7.25
C ASP A 20 6.41 -3.55 7.44
N GLY A 21 7.56 -3.26 6.83
CA GLY A 21 8.19 -1.94 6.86
C GLY A 21 7.28 -0.78 6.42
N ALA A 22 6.24 -1.03 5.62
CA ALA A 22 5.23 -0.02 5.27
C ALA A 22 4.16 0.15 6.37
N SER A 23 3.64 -0.95 6.93
CA SER A 23 2.60 -0.92 7.96
C SER A 23 3.14 -0.59 9.36
N GLU A 24 4.43 -0.84 9.58
CA GLU A 24 5.10 -0.58 10.86
C GLU A 24 5.88 0.74 10.87
N ALA A 25 5.89 1.48 9.77
CA ALA A 25 6.46 2.81 9.71
C ALA A 25 5.81 3.73 10.74
N ARG A 26 6.60 4.63 11.33
CA ARG A 26 6.12 5.56 12.36
C ARG A 26 6.58 6.99 12.13
N ASP A 27 5.79 7.93 12.62
CA ASP A 27 6.21 9.32 12.77
C ASP A 27 7.21 9.51 13.93
N ALA A 28 7.63 10.76 14.16
CA ALA A 28 8.55 11.10 15.25
C ALA A 28 8.00 10.86 16.67
N THR A 29 6.68 10.74 16.82
CA THR A 29 6.04 10.40 18.10
C THR A 29 5.97 8.89 18.33
N GLY A 30 6.36 8.09 17.33
CA GLY A 30 6.24 6.64 17.34
C GLY A 30 4.86 6.14 16.94
N THR A 31 3.98 7.00 16.43
CA THR A 31 2.65 6.62 15.97
C THR A 31 2.76 5.93 14.62
N PHE A 32 2.08 4.79 14.45
CA PHE A 32 2.09 4.03 13.21
C PHE A 32 1.44 4.80 12.06
N TYR A 33 1.99 4.62 10.87
CA TYR A 33 1.42 5.12 9.63
C TYR A 33 0.05 4.47 9.35
N PRO A 34 -1.01 5.25 9.13
CA PRO A 34 -2.36 4.73 8.86
C PRO A 34 -2.48 4.25 7.40
N LEU A 35 -1.75 3.18 7.07
CA LEU A 35 -1.58 2.68 5.69
C LEU A 35 -2.91 2.38 5.00
N ALA A 36 -3.84 1.72 5.71
CA ALA A 36 -5.12 1.31 5.15
C ALA A 36 -6.01 2.53 4.83
N GLU A 37 -6.07 3.49 5.75
CA GLU A 37 -6.83 4.73 5.58
C GLU A 37 -6.26 5.56 4.42
N ARG A 38 -4.94 5.73 4.34
CA ARG A 38 -4.27 6.46 3.26
C ARG A 38 -4.46 5.79 1.91
N ALA A 39 -4.35 4.46 1.85
CA ALA A 39 -4.62 3.70 0.64
C ALA A 39 -6.08 3.86 0.17
N ALA A 40 -7.03 3.90 1.10
CA ALA A 40 -8.44 4.11 0.80
C ALA A 40 -8.72 5.54 0.27
N GLU A 41 -8.12 6.57 0.88
CA GLU A 41 -8.19 7.95 0.41
C GLU A 41 -7.68 8.11 -1.03
N LEU A 42 -6.65 7.33 -1.39
CA LEU A 42 -6.01 7.38 -2.70
C LEU A 42 -6.59 6.37 -3.71
N CYS A 43 -7.63 5.60 -3.39
CA CYS A 43 -8.07 4.48 -4.24
C CYS A 43 -8.53 4.92 -5.64
N ALA A 44 -9.02 6.16 -5.78
CA ALA A 44 -9.46 6.73 -7.06
C ALA A 44 -8.30 7.22 -7.95
N THR A 45 -7.08 7.29 -7.41
CA THR A 45 -5.87 7.70 -8.14
C THR A 45 -5.53 6.63 -9.19
N PRO A 46 -5.10 7.01 -10.40
CA PRO A 46 -4.61 6.06 -11.40
C PRO A 46 -3.54 5.10 -10.84
N LEU A 47 -3.56 3.84 -11.30
CA LEU A 47 -2.69 2.79 -10.74
C LEU A 47 -1.19 3.11 -10.85
N ASP A 48 -0.79 3.77 -11.93
CA ASP A 48 0.58 4.19 -12.21
C ASP A 48 1.13 5.22 -11.21
N SER A 49 0.25 6.04 -10.64
CA SER A 49 0.59 7.08 -9.67
C SER A 49 0.27 6.67 -8.23
N PHE A 50 -0.63 5.72 -8.02
CA PHE A 50 -1.08 5.30 -6.69
C PHE A 50 0.06 4.92 -5.73
N THR A 51 0.94 4.00 -6.12
CA THR A 51 2.04 3.56 -5.24
C THR A 51 3.10 4.63 -5.06
N ALA A 52 3.32 5.47 -6.07
CA ALA A 52 4.24 6.61 -5.96
C ALA A 52 3.71 7.66 -4.97
N THR A 53 2.42 8.01 -5.05
CA THR A 53 1.77 8.93 -4.12
C THR A 53 1.73 8.38 -2.71
N LEU A 54 1.36 7.11 -2.53
CA LEU A 54 1.32 6.47 -1.22
C LEU A 54 2.72 6.33 -0.61
N GLY A 55 3.73 5.99 -1.41
CA GLY A 55 5.12 5.93 -0.96
C GLY A 55 5.68 7.30 -0.55
N ALA A 56 5.30 8.36 -1.26
CA ALA A 56 5.67 9.73 -0.90
C ALA A 56 4.99 10.19 0.40
N ASP A 57 3.71 9.87 0.60
CA ASP A 57 2.98 10.16 1.83
C ASP A 57 3.57 9.39 3.02
N LEU A 58 3.88 8.10 2.85
CA LEU A 58 4.57 7.26 3.82
C LEU A 58 5.91 7.87 4.24
N LEU A 59 6.76 8.24 3.28
CA LEU A 59 8.05 8.88 3.56
C LEU A 59 7.87 10.23 4.25
N HIS A 60 6.90 11.03 3.84
CA HIS A 60 6.61 12.31 4.48
C HIS A 60 6.19 12.12 5.95
N TYR A 61 5.29 11.18 6.21
CA TYR A 61 4.82 10.84 7.56
C TYR A 61 5.97 10.37 8.46
N ALA A 62 6.86 9.52 7.92
CA ALA A 62 8.06 9.04 8.61
C ALA A 62 9.22 10.06 8.64
N GLN A 63 8.99 11.33 8.28
CA GLN A 63 10.01 12.38 8.24
C GLN A 63 11.25 12.03 7.40
N GLY A 64 11.01 11.30 6.31
CA GLY A 64 12.02 10.87 5.34
C GLY A 64 12.87 9.67 5.79
N ARG A 65 12.55 9.04 6.93
CA ARG A 65 13.34 7.93 7.48
C ARG A 65 12.46 6.78 7.92
N LEU A 66 12.47 5.70 7.16
CA LEU A 66 11.83 4.45 7.55
C LEU A 66 12.71 3.67 8.53
N GLN A 67 12.04 2.94 9.41
CA GLN A 67 12.66 2.05 10.39
C GLN A 67 13.14 0.73 9.75
N ASP A 68 12.52 0.34 8.64
CA ASP A 68 12.82 -0.86 7.85
C ASP A 68 12.49 -0.61 6.36
N ASP A 69 12.88 -1.53 5.49
CA ASP A 69 12.58 -1.47 4.06
C ASP A 69 11.07 -1.64 3.79
N ALA A 70 10.48 -0.66 3.12
CA ALA A 70 9.08 -0.71 2.70
C ALA A 70 8.96 -1.00 1.20
N THR A 71 8.13 -1.98 0.85
CA THR A 71 7.72 -2.26 -0.53
C THR A 71 6.21 -2.16 -0.66
N LEU A 72 5.74 -1.52 -1.72
CA LEU A 72 4.33 -1.40 -2.08
C LEU A 72 4.13 -1.96 -3.49
N LEU A 73 3.16 -2.86 -3.67
CA LEU A 73 2.74 -3.38 -4.96
C LEU A 73 1.23 -3.26 -5.08
N ALA A 74 0.77 -2.52 -6.08
CA ALA A 74 -0.65 -2.43 -6.40
C ALA A 74 -0.95 -3.20 -7.69
N VAL A 75 -2.07 -3.92 -7.69
CA VAL A 75 -2.57 -4.66 -8.85
C VAL A 75 -4.06 -4.38 -9.05
N GLU A 76 -4.45 -4.23 -10.31
CA GLU A 76 -5.84 -4.10 -10.73
C GLU A 76 -6.16 -5.13 -11.83
N PRO A 77 -7.41 -5.59 -11.94
CA PRO A 77 -7.79 -6.44 -13.04
C PRO A 77 -7.75 -5.66 -14.36
N ALA A 78 -7.06 -6.19 -15.36
CA ALA A 78 -7.06 -5.60 -16.70
C ALA A 78 -8.50 -5.42 -17.23
N PRO A 79 -8.80 -4.34 -17.99
CA PRO A 79 -10.12 -4.14 -18.59
C PRO A 79 -10.57 -5.39 -19.35
N ARG A 80 -11.86 -5.74 -19.25
CA ARG A 80 -12.41 -6.79 -20.11
C ARG A 80 -12.57 -6.22 -21.52
N SER A 81 -11.89 -6.84 -22.49
CA SER A 81 -12.07 -6.60 -23.92
C SER A 81 -13.43 -7.09 -24.40
#